data_AF-A0A0B6YUK6-F1
#
_entry.id   AF-A0A0B6YUK6-F1
#
_cell.length_a   1.000
_cell.length_b   1.000
_cell.length_c   1.000
_cell.angle_alpha   90.00
_cell.angle_beta   90.00
_cell.angle_gamma   90.00
#
_symmetry.space_group_name_H-M   'P 1'
#
loop_
_entity.id
_entity.type
_entity.pdbx_description
1 polymer ?
#
loop_
_entity_poly.entity_id
_entity_poly.type
_entity_poly.pdbx_seq_one_letter_code
_entity_poly.pdbx_strand_id
1 'polypeptide(L)'
;VINRAFSAALNLIVKESNNSCSKTINVENNDEVAEIVKSCLNTKLIGKYMDFAVDIAINAVKTIALDNGSTKDIDIKRYCRVEKVPGGSIEDSRV
;
A
#
# COMPACT_ATOMS: atom_id res chain seq x y z
N VAL A 1 34.79 0.28 -13.60
CA VAL A 1 34.95 0.59 -12.16
C VAL A 1 33.68 1.19 -11.57
N ILE A 2 33.12 2.25 -12.16
CA ILE A 2 31.91 2.95 -11.66
C ILE A 2 30.69 2.03 -11.52
N ASN A 3 30.35 1.23 -12.54
CA ASN A 3 29.19 0.32 -12.44
C ASN A 3 29.34 -0.73 -11.32
N ARG A 4 30.56 -1.22 -11.08
CA ARG A 4 30.82 -2.16 -9.97
C ARG A 4 30.62 -1.49 -8.60
N ALA A 5 31.03 -0.22 -8.48
CA ALA A 5 30.80 0.55 -7.26
C ALA A 5 29.29 0.79 -7.02
N PHE A 6 28.51 1.11 -8.05
CA PHE A 6 27.05 1.25 -7.91
C PHE A 6 26.36 -0.07 -7.55
N SER A 7 26.76 -1.20 -8.13
CA SER A 7 26.23 -2.51 -7.73
C SER A 7 26.57 -2.86 -6.27
N ALA A 8 27.79 -2.54 -5.83
CA ALA A 8 28.19 -2.74 -4.43
C ALA A 8 27.39 -1.84 -3.47
N ALA A 9 27.19 -0.58 -3.83
CA ALA A 9 26.38 0.37 -3.06
C ALA A 9 24.91 -0.08 -2.97
N LEU A 10 24.34 -0.59 -4.07
CA LEU A 10 22.99 -1.15 -4.09
C LEU A 10 22.84 -2.31 -3.10
N ASN A 11 23.77 -3.28 -3.16
CA ASN A 11 23.74 -4.43 -2.26
C ASN A 11 23.87 -4.03 -0.79
N LEU A 12 24.70 -3.03 -0.50
CA LEU A 12 24.85 -2.48 0.84
C LEU A 12 23.53 -1.85 1.33
N ILE A 13 22.90 -1.00 0.52
CA ILE A 13 21.64 -0.32 0.89
C ILE A 13 20.52 -1.33 1.12
N VAL A 14 20.38 -2.34 0.25
CA VAL A 14 19.37 -3.39 0.43
C VAL A 14 19.59 -4.16 1.74
N LYS A 15 20.85 -4.48 2.06
CA LYS A 15 21.21 -5.18 3.30
C LYS A 15 20.87 -4.35 4.54
N GLU A 16 21.28 -3.07 4.57
CA GLU A 16 21.04 -2.20 5.72
C GLU A 16 19.56 -1.85 5.88
N SER A 17 18.84 -1.66 4.76
CA SER A 17 17.39 -1.44 4.78
C SER A 17 16.67 -2.59 5.49
N ASN A 18 16.95 -3.84 5.09
CA ASN A 18 16.25 -5.01 5.62
C ASN A 18 16.61 -5.34 7.08
N ASN A 19 17.82 -5.01 7.54
CA ASN A 19 18.29 -5.41 8.86
C ASN A 19 18.13 -4.32 9.93
N SER A 20 18.34 -3.05 9.57
CA SER A 20 18.58 -1.98 10.54
C SER A 20 17.53 -0.86 10.44
N CYS A 21 16.97 -0.62 9.25
CA CYS A 21 16.09 0.54 9.01
C CYS A 21 14.60 0.20 8.90
N SER A 22 14.24 -1.07 8.68
CA SER A 22 12.86 -1.52 8.56
C SER A 22 12.27 -1.98 9.89
N LYS A 23 11.02 -1.58 10.17
CA LYS A 23 10.21 -2.10 11.28
C LYS A 23 9.20 -3.11 10.74
N THR A 24 9.08 -4.25 11.40
CA THR A 24 8.06 -5.25 11.07
C THR A 24 6.69 -4.77 11.58
N ILE A 25 5.65 -4.98 10.78
CA ILE A 25 4.26 -4.63 11.09
C ILE A 25 3.38 -5.87 10.92
N ASN A 26 2.27 -5.92 11.64
CA ASN A 26 1.28 -6.96 11.46
C ASN A 26 0.29 -6.58 10.36
N VAL A 27 0.37 -7.26 9.21
CA VAL A 27 -0.51 -7.02 8.05
C VAL A 27 -1.96 -7.44 8.27
N GLU A 28 -2.24 -8.29 9.26
CA GLU A 28 -3.62 -8.68 9.62
C GLU A 28 -4.29 -7.63 10.53
N ASN A 29 -3.50 -6.76 11.15
CA ASN A 29 -3.99 -5.67 11.98
C ASN A 29 -4.33 -4.44 11.10
N ASN A 30 -5.61 -4.19 10.90
CA ASN A 30 -6.08 -3.06 10.10
C ASN A 30 -5.61 -1.70 10.63
N ASP A 31 -5.46 -1.53 11.94
CA ASP A 31 -5.09 -0.24 12.51
C ASP A 31 -3.62 0.11 12.21
N GLU A 32 -2.72 -0.89 12.28
CA GLU A 32 -1.31 -0.73 11.90
C GLU A 32 -1.16 -0.42 10.41
N VAL A 33 -1.92 -1.13 9.56
CA VAL A 33 -1.92 -0.86 8.12
C VAL A 33 -2.51 0.51 7.82
N ALA A 34 -3.57 0.92 8.53
CA ALA A 34 -4.22 2.21 8.36
C ALA A 34 -3.28 3.37 8.68
N GLU A 35 -2.46 3.26 9.73
CA GLU A 35 -1.47 4.30 10.08
C GLU A 35 -0.49 4.54 8.92
N ILE A 36 -0.02 3.48 8.27
CA ILE A 36 0.90 3.57 7.14
C ILE A 36 0.22 4.18 5.93
N VAL A 37 -0.99 3.71 5.60
CA VAL A 37 -1.76 4.24 4.46
C VAL A 37 -2.08 5.72 4.68
N LYS A 38 -2.43 6.13 5.91
CA LYS A 38 -2.61 7.53 6.29
C LYS A 38 -1.34 8.35 6.07
N SER A 39 -0.18 7.83 6.46
CA SER A 39 1.10 8.53 6.23
C SER A 39 1.36 8.84 4.76
N CYS A 40 0.95 7.95 3.85
CA CYS A 40 1.06 8.15 2.40
C CYS A 40 0.05 9.16 1.83
N LEU A 41 -1.05 9.45 2.54
CA LEU A 41 -2.15 10.30 2.07
C LEU A 41 -2.16 11.70 2.69
N ASN A 42 -1.47 11.90 3.81
CA ASN A 42 -1.58 13.09 4.66
C ASN A 42 -1.25 14.43 3.94
N THR A 43 -0.42 14.39 2.88
CA THR A 43 -0.03 15.57 2.10
C THR A 43 -0.89 15.84 0.88
N LYS A 44 -2.02 15.13 0.72
CA LYS A 44 -2.91 15.23 -0.45
C LYS A 44 -4.22 15.95 -0.10
N LEU A 45 -4.94 16.41 -1.13
CA LEU A 45 -6.24 17.08 -1.02
C LEU A 45 -7.40 16.13 -0.67
N ILE A 46 -7.20 15.25 0.32
CA ILE A 46 -8.18 14.25 0.79
C ILE A 46 -8.39 14.37 2.31
N GLY A 47 -7.78 15.36 2.99
CA GLY A 47 -7.76 15.45 4.46
C GLY A 47 -9.11 15.24 5.16
N LYS A 48 -10.21 15.82 4.65
CA LYS A 48 -11.57 15.62 5.20
C LYS A 48 -12.09 14.19 5.09
N TYR A 49 -11.68 13.46 4.06
CA TYR A 49 -12.14 12.11 3.72
C TYR A 49 -11.03 11.06 3.91
N MET A 50 -10.02 11.38 4.71
CA MET A 50 -8.82 10.55 4.82
C MET A 50 -9.13 9.19 5.43
N ASP A 51 -9.93 9.13 6.49
CA ASP A 51 -10.34 7.86 7.09
C ASP A 51 -11.15 6.99 6.12
N PHE A 52 -12.06 7.60 5.37
CA PHE A 52 -12.85 6.92 4.34
C PHE A 52 -11.97 6.36 3.20
N ALA A 53 -11.02 7.16 2.72
CA ALA A 53 -10.08 6.73 1.68
C ALA A 53 -9.17 5.58 2.14
N VAL A 54 -8.76 5.58 3.42
CA VAL A 54 -7.94 4.52 4.01
C VAL A 54 -8.74 3.23 4.12
N ASP A 55 -9.99 3.30 4.57
CA ASP A 55 -10.86 2.13 4.67
C ASP A 55 -11.12 1.50 3.29
N ILE A 56 -11.46 2.30 2.27
CA ILE A 56 -11.59 1.83 0.88
C ILE A 56 -10.30 1.15 0.41
N ALA A 57 -9.13 1.75 0.66
CA ALA A 57 -7.86 1.19 0.20
C ALA A 57 -7.57 -0.18 0.83
N ILE A 58 -7.80 -0.33 2.14
CA ILE A 58 -7.59 -1.59 2.85
C ILE A 58 -8.57 -2.66 2.33
N ASN A 59 -9.85 -2.32 2.21
CA ASN A 59 -10.87 -3.24 1.73
C ASN A 59 -10.62 -3.68 0.28
N ALA A 60 -10.20 -2.76 -0.60
CA ALA A 60 -9.85 -3.07 -1.98
C ALA A 60 -8.70 -4.08 -2.08
N VAL A 61 -7.60 -3.84 -1.36
CA VAL A 61 -6.44 -4.73 -1.37
C VAL A 61 -6.77 -6.10 -0.81
N LYS A 62 -7.54 -6.17 0.29
CA LYS A 62 -7.98 -7.45 0.86
C LYS A 62 -8.89 -8.24 -0.08
N THR A 63 -9.75 -7.55 -0.83
CA THR A 63 -10.68 -8.18 -1.78
C THR A 63 -9.95 -8.84 -2.95
N ILE A 64 -8.84 -8.26 -3.42
CA ILE A 64 -8.08 -8.78 -4.57
C ILE A 64 -6.88 -9.66 -4.18
N ALA A 65 -6.58 -9.81 -2.88
CA ALA A 65 -5.45 -10.60 -2.41
C ALA A 65 -5.71 -12.09 -2.62
N LEU A 66 -4.84 -12.74 -3.40
CA LEU A 66 -4.89 -14.18 -3.66
C LEU A 66 -3.81 -14.88 -2.85
N ASP A 67 -4.17 -15.94 -2.12
CA ASP A 67 -3.21 -16.77 -1.43
C ASP A 67 -2.81 -17.97 -2.29
N ASN A 68 -1.57 -17.93 -2.82
CA ASN A 68 -0.99 -19.02 -3.61
C ASN A 68 -0.18 -19.99 -2.74
N GLY A 69 -0.35 -19.98 -1.42
CA GLY A 69 0.27 -20.88 -0.44
C GLY A 69 1.63 -20.42 0.08
N SER A 70 2.52 -19.93 -0.79
CA SER A 70 3.85 -19.40 -0.39
C SER A 70 3.91 -17.88 -0.30
N THR A 71 3.06 -17.19 -1.07
CA THR A 71 3.08 -15.74 -1.24
C THR A 71 1.66 -15.23 -1.48
N LYS A 72 1.32 -14.10 -0.88
CA LYS A 72 0.12 -13.34 -1.24
C LYS A 72 0.39 -12.58 -2.54
N ASP A 73 -0.40 -12.84 -3.56
CA ASP A 73 -0.33 -12.15 -4.84
C ASP A 73 -1.40 -11.05 -4.90
N ILE A 74 -1.01 -9.85 -5.32
CA ILE A 74 -1.87 -8.66 -5.37
C ILE A 74 -1.63 -7.98 -6.71
N ASP A 75 -2.59 -8.12 -7.63
CA ASP A 75 -2.56 -7.43 -8.92
C ASP A 75 -3.64 -6.35 -9.01
N ILE A 76 -3.23 -5.11 -8.73
CA ILE A 76 -4.09 -3.94 -8.77
C ILE A 76 -4.61 -3.69 -10.19
N LYS A 77 -3.80 -3.94 -11.23
CA LYS A 77 -4.15 -3.58 -12.60
C LYS A 77 -5.21 -4.51 -13.20
N ARG A 78 -5.10 -5.81 -12.95
CA ARG A 78 -6.00 -6.83 -13.49
C ARG A 78 -7.26 -6.99 -12.64
N TYR A 79 -7.15 -6.84 -11.32
CA TYR A 79 -8.25 -7.20 -10.41
C TYR A 79 -8.91 -6.01 -9.70
N CYS A 80 -8.28 -4.82 -9.66
CA CYS A 80 -8.89 -3.62 -9.05
C CYS A 80 -9.29 -2.60 -10.12
N ARG A 81 -10.44 -2.83 -10.77
CA ARG A 81 -11.02 -1.87 -11.73
C ARG A 81 -11.74 -0.74 -10.99
N VAL A 82 -11.34 0.50 -11.25
CA VAL A 82 -12.01 1.69 -10.71
C VAL A 82 -13.03 2.22 -11.72
N GLU A 83 -14.26 2.43 -11.27
CA GLU A 83 -15.32 3.07 -12.03
C GLU A 83 -15.73 4.40 -11.38
N LYS A 84 -15.80 5.47 -12.17
CA LYS A 84 -16.24 6.79 -11.70
C LYS A 84 -17.69 6.99 -12.12
N VAL A 85 -18.60 6.92 -11.16
CA VAL A 85 -20.03 7.15 -11.39
C VAL A 85 -20.38 8.59 -11.01
N PRO A 86 -20.96 9.40 -11.91
CA PRO A 86 -21.35 10.77 -11.59
C PRO A 86 -22.59 10.82 -10.71
N GLY A 87 -22.65 11.81 -9.81
CA GLY A 87 -23.71 11.95 -8.81
C GLY A 87 -23.37 11.23 -7.49
N GLY A 88 -24.25 11.40 -6.49
CA GLY A 88 -24.02 10.87 -5.13
C GLY A 88 -23.02 11.69 -4.31
N SER A 89 -22.81 11.23 -3.08
CA SER A 89 -21.80 11.74 -2.14
C SER A 89 -20.57 10.83 -2.17
N ILE A 90 -19.41 11.32 -1.69
CA ILE A 90 -18.18 10.50 -1.71
C ILE A 90 -18.33 9.25 -0.84
N GLU A 91 -19.08 9.38 0.26
CA GLU A 91 -19.41 8.33 1.21
C GLU A 91 -20.28 7.21 0.60
N ASP A 92 -20.92 7.44 -0.54
CA ASP A 92 -21.68 6.42 -1.29
C ASP A 92 -20.76 5.49 -2.09
N SER A 93 -19.45 5.77 -2.13
CA SER A 93 -18.46 4.92 -2.79
C SER A 93 -18.25 3.63 -1.99
N ARG A 94 -18.09 2.52 -2.71
CA ARG A 94 -17.84 1.20 -2.12
C ARG A 94 -16.83 0.43 -2.97
N VAL A 95 -16.20 -0.53 -2.31
CA VAL A 95 -15.32 -1.54 -2.90
C VAL A 95 -16.16 -2.77 -3.26
#